data_AF-A0A2R6IFH2-F1
#
_entry.id   AF-A0A2R6IFH2-F1
#
_cell.length_a   1.000
_cell.length_b   1.000
_cell.length_c   1.000
_cell.angle_alpha   90.00
_cell.angle_beta   90.00
_cell.angle_gamma   90.00
#
_symmetry.space_group_name_H-M   'P 1'
#
loop_
_entity.id
_entity.type
_entity.pdbx_description
1 polymer ?
#
loop_
_entity_poly.entity_id
_entity_poly.type
_entity_poly.pdbx_seq_one_letter_code
_entity_poly.pdbx_strand_id
1 'polypeptide(L)'
;MSLLEEFRYGWSFRSSRPEFERGQELSAFVTGYDGGDAIVRIGDTTLRIPDAPSGLLDRRVRLRVTDFDGTEHDGEAEYVETVGEGAF
;
A
#
# COMPACT_ATOMS: atom_id res chain seq x y z
N MET A 1 -19.58 15.63 -10.74
CA MET A 1 -18.98 14.79 -9.68
C MET A 1 -17.96 13.89 -10.35
N SER A 2 -16.67 14.25 -10.36
CA SER A 2 -15.66 13.52 -11.14
C SER A 2 -14.30 13.51 -10.45
N LEU A 3 -13.90 12.29 -10.10
CA LEU A 3 -12.56 11.69 -10.04
C LEU A 3 -11.51 12.19 -9.02
N LEU A 4 -11.70 13.35 -8.37
CA LEU A 4 -10.63 13.95 -7.53
C LEU A 4 -11.06 14.32 -6.10
N GLU A 5 -12.30 14.03 -5.70
CA GLU A 5 -12.84 14.40 -4.37
C GLU A 5 -12.44 13.43 -3.24
N GLU A 6 -11.55 12.47 -3.48
CA GLU A 6 -11.22 11.42 -2.50
C GLU A 6 -9.72 11.34 -2.15
N PHE A 7 -9.15 12.49 -1.81
CA PHE A 7 -7.96 12.59 -0.96
C PHE A 7 -8.22 12.09 0.51
N ARG A 8 -9.28 11.31 0.83
CA ARG A 8 -9.70 11.06 2.23
C ARG A 8 -9.07 9.87 2.97
N TYR A 9 -8.13 9.10 2.44
CA TYR A 9 -7.52 8.03 3.25
C TYR A 9 -6.15 8.34 3.85
N GLY A 10 -5.77 9.62 3.89
CA GLY A 10 -4.70 10.08 4.78
C GLY A 10 -5.03 10.05 6.29
N TRP A 11 -6.26 9.69 6.71
CA TRP A 11 -6.71 9.96 8.10
C TRP A 11 -7.58 8.90 8.81
N SER A 12 -7.86 7.74 8.21
CA SER A 12 -8.64 6.67 8.89
C SER A 12 -7.80 5.64 9.67
N PHE A 13 -6.51 5.87 9.90
CA PHE A 13 -5.64 4.98 10.69
C PHE A 13 -5.84 5.10 12.21
N ARG A 14 -7.09 5.13 12.69
CA ARG A 14 -7.38 4.90 14.11
C ARG A 14 -7.64 3.43 14.43
N SER A 15 -7.76 2.58 13.40
CA SER A 15 -7.77 1.13 13.56
C SER A 15 -6.33 0.60 13.56
N SER A 16 -6.02 -0.32 14.46
CA SER A 16 -4.76 -1.07 14.41
C SER A 16 -4.70 -2.00 13.20
N ARG A 17 -5.87 -2.41 12.69
CA ARG A 17 -6.06 -3.33 11.56
C ARG A 17 -6.96 -2.67 10.51
N PRO A 18 -6.41 -1.82 9.64
CA PRO A 18 -7.17 -1.24 8.54
C PRO A 18 -7.58 -2.32 7.53
N GLU A 19 -8.77 -2.17 6.98
CA GLU A 19 -9.30 -3.00 5.89
C GLU A 19 -9.29 -2.20 4.58
N PHE A 20 -9.14 -2.88 3.45
CA PHE A 20 -9.04 -2.26 2.13
C PHE A 20 -9.97 -2.90 1.12
N GLU A 21 -10.42 -2.09 0.16
CA GLU A 21 -11.28 -2.55 -0.94
C GLU A 21 -10.46 -2.81 -2.21
N ARG A 22 -10.88 -3.78 -3.01
CA ARG A 22 -10.27 -4.02 -4.33
C ARG A 22 -10.38 -2.78 -5.20
N GLY A 23 -9.26 -2.39 -5.80
CA GLY A 23 -9.12 -1.21 -6.65
C GLY A 23 -8.79 0.07 -5.90
N GLN A 24 -8.79 0.04 -4.56
CA GLN A 24 -8.39 1.17 -3.73
C GLN A 24 -6.90 1.47 -3.91
N GLU A 25 -6.58 2.74 -4.11
CA GLU A 25 -5.20 3.22 -4.16
C GLU A 25 -4.80 3.87 -2.84
N LEU A 26 -3.57 3.62 -2.40
CA LEU A 26 -3.02 4.21 -1.19
C LEU A 26 -1.50 4.36 -1.28
N SER A 27 -0.93 5.15 -0.38
CA SER A 27 0.52 5.37 -0.29
C SER A 27 1.07 4.90 1.04
N ALA A 28 2.04 4.00 1.02
CA ALA A 28 2.66 3.44 2.21
C ALA A 28 4.14 3.10 1.99
N PHE A 29 4.86 2.81 3.07
CA PHE A 29 6.28 2.48 3.02
C PHE A 29 6.48 0.99 2.80
N VAL A 30 7.43 0.64 1.91
CA VAL A 30 7.90 -0.74 1.79
C VAL A 30 8.82 -1.03 2.97
N THR A 31 8.45 -2.03 3.75
CA THR A 31 9.12 -2.44 4.99
C THR A 31 10.05 -3.64 4.81
N GLY A 32 9.96 -4.33 3.67
CA GLY A 32 10.76 -5.53 3.43
C GLY A 32 10.44 -6.17 2.09
N TYR A 33 11.03 -7.35 1.90
CA TYR A 33 10.74 -8.26 0.80
C TYR A 33 10.55 -9.67 1.35
N ASP A 34 9.61 -10.43 0.79
CA ASP A 34 9.40 -11.85 1.07
C ASP A 34 9.30 -12.61 -0.25
N GLY A 35 10.14 -13.64 -0.45
CA GLY A 35 10.12 -14.42 -1.69
C GLY A 35 10.45 -13.66 -2.99
N GLY A 36 10.83 -12.38 -2.92
CA GLY A 36 10.99 -11.49 -4.08
C GLY A 36 9.93 -10.38 -4.15
N ASP A 37 8.83 -10.55 -3.42
CA ASP A 37 7.70 -9.64 -3.39
C ASP A 37 7.96 -8.51 -2.39
N ALA A 38 7.64 -7.26 -2.74
CA ALA A 38 7.76 -6.16 -1.79
C ALA A 38 6.63 -6.21 -0.75
N ILE A 39 6.98 -5.93 0.50
CA ILE A 39 6.06 -5.98 1.65
C ILE A 39 5.80 -4.59 2.19
N VAL A 40 4.52 -4.22 2.22
CA VAL A 40 4.03 -2.97 2.81
C VAL A 40 3.24 -3.30 4.07
N ARG A 41 3.50 -2.56 5.16
CA ARG A 41 2.76 -2.73 6.42
C ARG A 41 2.08 -1.44 6.82
N ILE A 42 0.81 -1.55 7.20
CA ILE A 42 -0.05 -0.43 7.56
C ILE A 42 -0.80 -0.79 8.84
N GLY A 43 -0.32 -0.31 9.97
CA GLY A 43 -0.70 -0.87 11.27
C GLY A 43 -0.25 -2.33 11.35
N ASP A 44 -1.19 -3.22 11.66
CA ASP A 44 -0.99 -4.68 11.67
C ASP A 44 -1.27 -5.34 10.31
N THR A 45 -1.85 -4.60 9.36
CA THR A 45 -2.22 -5.11 8.03
C THR A 45 -1.00 -5.20 7.12
N THR A 46 -0.88 -6.31 6.37
CA THR A 46 0.25 -6.57 5.47
C THR A 46 -0.21 -6.69 4.02
N LEU A 47 0.40 -5.93 3.11
CA LEU A 47 0.13 -6.00 1.67
C LEU A 47 1.39 -6.45 0.93
N ARG A 48 1.23 -7.43 0.05
CA ARG A 48 2.27 -7.99 -0.83
C ARG A 48 2.20 -7.37 -2.22
N ILE A 49 3.35 -7.09 -2.80
CA ILE A 49 3.47 -6.51 -4.15
C ILE A 49 4.44 -7.40 -4.94
N PRO A 50 3.95 -8.43 -5.65
CA PRO A 50 4.80 -9.44 -6.28
C PRO A 50 5.70 -8.89 -7.40
N ASP A 51 5.19 -7.99 -8.24
CA ASP A 51 5.94 -7.40 -9.35
C ASP A 51 6.56 -6.04 -9.02
N ALA A 52 6.94 -5.84 -7.77
CA ALA A 52 7.53 -4.58 -7.33
C ALA A 52 8.97 -4.40 -7.84
N PRO A 53 9.35 -3.19 -8.29
CA PRO A 53 10.75 -2.86 -8.54
C PRO A 53 11.66 -3.18 -7.34
N SER A 54 12.89 -3.60 -7.61
CA SER A 54 13.91 -3.77 -6.57
C SER A 54 14.36 -2.40 -6.01
N GLY A 55 14.74 -2.37 -4.74
CA GLY A 55 15.30 -1.17 -4.10
C GLY A 55 14.25 -0.17 -3.61
N LEU A 56 13.02 -0.63 -3.41
CA LEU A 56 11.93 0.15 -2.81
C LEU A 56 11.94 0.13 -1.28
N LEU A 57 12.81 -0.66 -0.65
CA LEU A 57 12.95 -0.70 0.80
C LEU A 57 13.08 0.71 1.39
N ASP A 58 12.30 0.99 2.43
CA ASP A 58 12.20 2.28 3.11
C ASP A 58 11.72 3.45 2.23
N ARG A 59 11.24 3.16 1.01
CA ARG A 59 10.61 4.15 0.13
C ARG A 59 9.10 4.12 0.30
N ARG A 60 8.51 5.29 0.15
CA ARG A 60 7.06 5.45 0.07
C ARG A 60 6.61 5.18 -1.36
N VAL A 61 5.69 4.25 -1.54
CA VAL A 61 5.14 3.86 -2.85
C VAL A 61 3.63 4.04 -2.84
N ARG A 62 3.09 4.40 -4.00
CA ARG A 62 1.67 4.29 -4.30
C ARG A 62 1.42 2.89 -4.82
N LEU A 63 0.40 2.26 -4.26
CA LEU A 63 -0.01 0.91 -4.58
C LEU A 63 -1.53 0.86 -4.74
N ARG A 64 -2.00 -0.11 -5.52
CA ARG A 64 -3.42 -0.38 -5.75
C ARG A 64 -3.76 -1.77 -5.27
N VAL A 65 -4.70 -1.89 -4.33
CA VAL A 65 -5.13 -3.18 -3.79
C VAL A 65 -5.81 -3.99 -4.88
N THR A 66 -5.34 -5.21 -5.10
CA THR A 66 -5.96 -6.18 -6.03
C THR A 66 -6.79 -7.21 -5.30
N ASP A 67 -6.36 -7.59 -4.10
CA ASP A 67 -7.06 -8.53 -3.25
C ASP A 67 -6.78 -8.27 -1.76
N PHE A 68 -7.74 -8.58 -0.90
CA PHE A 68 -7.63 -8.32 0.53
C PHE A 68 -8.48 -9.31 1.34
N ASP A 69 -7.85 -9.97 2.31
CA ASP A 69 -8.50 -10.78 3.33
C ASP A 69 -8.64 -9.98 4.63
N GLY A 70 -9.87 -9.57 4.95
CA GLY A 70 -10.18 -8.83 6.18
C GLY A 70 -10.15 -9.67 7.46
N THR A 71 -10.12 -11.00 7.35
CA THR A 71 -10.00 -11.92 8.50
C THR A 71 -8.54 -12.05 8.92
N GLU A 72 -7.64 -12.25 7.95
CA GLU A 72 -6.21 -12.40 8.17
C GLU A 72 -5.48 -11.04 8.24
N HIS A 73 -6.13 -9.98 7.75
CA HIS A 73 -5.55 -8.65 7.57
C HIS A 73 -4.29 -8.69 6.69
N ASP A 74 -4.37 -9.47 5.62
CA ASP A 74 -3.37 -9.47 4.57
C ASP A 74 -3.99 -9.32 3.18
N GLY A 75 -3.18 -8.98 2.19
CA GLY A 75 -3.66 -8.84 0.83
C GLY A 75 -2.54 -8.64 -0.17
N GLU A 76 -2.97 -8.37 -1.39
CA GLU A 76 -2.12 -8.13 -2.55
C GLU A 76 -2.39 -6.76 -3.14
N ALA A 77 -1.35 -6.16 -3.69
CA ALA A 77 -1.44 -4.89 -4.38
C ALA A 77 -0.46 -4.80 -5.54
N GLU A 78 -0.82 -4.01 -6.52
CA GLU A 78 0.02 -3.64 -7.64
C GLU A 78 0.81 -2.36 -7.31
N TYR A 79 2.08 -2.34 -7.71
CA TYR A 79 2.89 -1.13 -7.66
C TYR A 79 2.39 -0.12 -8.71
N VAL A 80 2.18 1.13 -8.31
CA VAL A 80 1.80 2.22 -9.22
C VAL A 80 3.00 3.13 -9.48
N GLU A 81 3.55 3.74 -8.43
CA GLU A 81 4.68 4.67 -8.53
C GLU A 81 5.39 4.83 -7.18
N THR A 82 6.62 5.33 -7.18
CA THR A 82 7.31 5.73 -5.95
C THR A 82 6.94 7.19 -5.66
N VAL A 83 6.30 7.43 -4.52
CA VAL A 83 5.86 8.77 -4.10
C VAL A 83 6.89 9.37 -3.16
N GLY A 84 7.92 10.03 -3.70
CA GLY A 84 8.96 10.64 -2.85
C GLY A 84 10.26 11.07 -3.50
N GLU A 85 10.35 11.15 -4.83
CA GLU A 85 11.51 11.74 -5.51
C GLU A 85 11.29 13.24 -5.71
N GLY A 86 11.27 14.04 -4.63
CA GLY A 86 10.93 15.46 -4.79
C GLY A 86 10.96 16.31 -3.54
N ALA A 87 12.10 16.35 -2.84
CA ALA A 87 12.65 17.52 -2.16
C ALA A 87 13.95 17.09 -1.42
N PHE A 88 15.07 17.12 -2.14
CA PHE A 88 16.38 17.36 -1.51
C PHE A 88 16.62 18.87 -1.49
#